data_AF-A0AA95N8D3-F1
#
_entry.id   AF-A0AA95N8D3-F1
#
_cell.length_a   1.000
_cell.length_b   1.000
_cell.length_c   1.000
_cell.angle_alpha   90.00
_cell.angle_beta   90.00
_cell.angle_gamma   90.00
#
_symmetry.space_group_name_H-M   'P 1'
#
loop_
_entity.id
_entity.type
_entity.pdbx_description
1 polymer ?
#
loop_
_entity_poly.entity_id
_entity_poly.type
_entity_poly.pdbx_seq_one_letter_code
_entity_poly.pdbx_strand_id
1 'polypeptide(L)'
;MEQIIEFLARWGHGLFGITWIGFLYYFNFVQGGYFKKATPEALADAKKHLAPAALWWFRWGALFTFLTGAYLWYTLGGGFNNYIAVGALMGTLMFLNVWGIIWPNQKIALGMKEGDAAAAGAKALLASRTNTLFSGPMLLGMFGSKHIPYDMAQGTSTGLYVMLAIVVLLEINAICGKQGPMTTVKGVITSSIVLAAVMAAVLSCL
;
A
#
# COMPACT_ATOMS: atom_id res chain seq x y z
N MET A 1 -10.84 -5.16 -30.21
CA MET A 1 -11.54 -5.14 -28.91
C MET A 1 -10.56 -5.32 -27.76
N GLU A 2 -9.67 -6.32 -27.81
CA GLU A 2 -8.67 -6.59 -26.76
C GLU A 2 -7.75 -5.40 -26.43
N GLN A 3 -7.21 -4.69 -27.42
CA GLN A 3 -6.36 -3.50 -27.18
C GLN A 3 -7.09 -2.37 -26.44
N ILE A 4 -8.40 -2.20 -26.70
CA ILE A 4 -9.22 -1.20 -26.01
C ILE A 4 -9.41 -1.61 -24.55
N ILE A 5 -9.67 -2.89 -24.29
CA ILE A 5 -9.84 -3.41 -22.92
C ILE A 5 -8.52 -3.28 -22.14
N GLU A 6 -7.38 -3.61 -22.74
CA GLU A 6 -6.07 -3.41 -22.11
C GLU A 6 -5.83 -1.94 -21.76
N PHE A 7 -6.09 -1.03 -22.70
CA PHE A 7 -5.96 0.40 -22.46
C PHE A 7 -6.84 0.89 -21.31
N LEU A 8 -8.12 0.49 -21.31
CA LEU A 8 -9.06 0.81 -20.23
C LEU A 8 -8.61 0.22 -18.88
N ALA A 9 -8.02 -0.97 -18.88
CA ALA A 9 -7.46 -1.57 -17.66
C ALA A 9 -6.25 -0.80 -17.14
N ARG A 10 -5.33 -0.34 -18.00
CA ARG A 10 -4.20 0.53 -17.60
C ARG A 10 -4.68 1.86 -17.03
N TRP A 11 -5.59 2.51 -17.75
CA TRP A 11 -6.19 3.78 -17.33
C TRP A 11 -6.93 3.62 -15.99
N GLY A 12 -7.76 2.59 -15.88
CA GLY A 12 -8.46 2.25 -14.64
C GLY A 12 -7.52 1.95 -13.49
N HIS A 13 -6.47 1.14 -13.71
CA HIS A 13 -5.46 0.84 -12.70
C HIS A 13 -4.80 2.10 -12.15
N GLY A 14 -4.44 3.04 -13.03
CA GLY A 14 -3.92 4.36 -12.63
C GLY A 14 -4.94 5.17 -11.82
N LEU A 15 -6.17 5.30 -12.31
CA LEU A 15 -7.24 6.08 -11.65
C LEU A 15 -7.58 5.55 -10.25
N PHE A 16 -7.82 4.24 -10.14
CA PHE A 16 -8.11 3.60 -8.87
C PHE A 16 -6.89 3.62 -7.94
N GLY A 17 -5.68 3.49 -8.50
CA GLY A 17 -4.43 3.57 -7.76
C GLY A 17 -4.22 4.94 -7.12
N ILE A 18 -4.47 6.03 -7.86
CA ILE A 18 -4.43 7.40 -7.34
C ILE A 18 -5.45 7.58 -6.21
N THR A 19 -6.67 7.06 -6.39
CA THR A 19 -7.70 7.13 -5.36
C THR A 19 -7.25 6.38 -4.10
N TRP A 20 -6.77 5.15 -4.25
CA TRP A 20 -6.33 4.31 -3.15
C TRP A 20 -5.16 4.92 -2.36
N ILE A 21 -4.06 5.23 -3.05
CA ILE A 21 -2.85 5.78 -2.43
C ILE A 21 -3.08 7.20 -1.92
N GLY A 22 -3.92 7.99 -2.59
CA GLY A 22 -4.34 9.31 -2.11
C GLY A 22 -5.03 9.23 -0.75
N PHE A 23 -5.99 8.33 -0.58
CA PHE A 23 -6.63 8.13 0.73
C PHE A 23 -5.68 7.53 1.77
N LEU A 24 -4.76 6.64 1.36
CA LEU A 24 -3.72 6.12 2.25
C LEU A 24 -2.88 7.26 2.85
N TYR A 25 -2.46 8.22 2.02
CA TYR A 25 -1.69 9.38 2.44
C TYR A 25 -2.53 10.35 3.27
N TYR A 26 -3.79 10.57 2.91
CA TYR A 26 -4.72 11.34 3.74
C TYR A 26 -4.80 10.77 5.17
N PHE A 27 -4.99 9.46 5.34
CA PHE A 27 -5.07 8.86 6.67
C PHE A 27 -3.76 8.99 7.45
N ASN A 28 -2.64 8.77 6.78
CA ASN A 28 -1.34 8.69 7.42
C ASN A 28 -0.72 10.07 7.72
N PHE A 29 -0.95 11.05 6.85
CA PHE A 29 -0.28 12.36 6.90
C PHE A 29 -1.18 13.46 7.45
N VAL A 30 -2.51 13.35 7.27
CA VAL A 30 -3.45 14.42 7.60
C VAL A 30 -4.38 14.03 8.74
N GLN A 31 -5.21 13.00 8.55
CA GLN A 31 -6.32 12.66 9.47
C GLN A 31 -5.82 12.42 10.91
N GLY A 32 -4.77 11.61 11.07
CA GLY A 32 -4.24 11.31 12.41
C GLY A 32 -3.69 12.55 13.14
N GLY A 33 -3.19 13.55 12.41
CA GLY A 33 -2.76 14.81 12.99
C GLY A 33 -3.93 15.69 13.41
N TYR A 34 -4.98 15.75 12.58
CA TYR A 34 -6.23 16.46 12.89
C TYR A 34 -6.92 15.86 14.13
N PHE A 35 -7.05 14.54 14.22
CA PHE A 35 -7.71 13.87 15.36
C PHE A 35 -7.06 14.16 16.71
N LYS A 36 -5.76 14.46 16.76
CA LYS A 36 -5.04 14.82 18.00
C LYS A 36 -5.34 16.24 18.48
N LYS A 37 -5.84 17.11 17.60
CA LYS A 37 -6.06 18.54 17.85
C LYS A 37 -7.55 18.93 17.84
N ALA A 38 -8.41 18.05 17.33
CA ALA A 38 -9.84 18.29 17.24
C ALA A 38 -10.49 18.37 18.64
N THR A 39 -11.52 19.20 18.77
CA THR A 39 -12.39 19.19 19.95
C THR A 39 -13.15 17.85 20.04
N PRO A 40 -13.69 17.47 21.21
CA PRO A 40 -14.44 16.23 21.35
C PRO A 40 -15.60 16.11 20.35
N GLU A 41 -16.33 17.20 20.11
CA GLU A 41 -17.48 17.25 19.19
C GLU A 41 -17.03 17.04 17.74
N ALA A 42 -15.98 17.74 17.31
CA ALA A 42 -15.44 17.62 15.96
C ALA A 42 -14.83 16.23 15.71
N LEU A 43 -14.18 15.65 16.72
CA LEU A 43 -13.65 14.29 16.65
C LEU A 43 -14.76 13.26 16.53
N ALA A 44 -15.85 13.42 17.29
CA ALA A 44 -17.01 12.54 17.22
C ALA A 44 -17.68 12.58 15.85
N ASP A 45 -17.90 13.79 15.30
CA ASP A 45 -18.46 13.98 13.96
C ASP A 45 -17.56 13.35 12.87
N ALA A 46 -16.26 13.65 12.92
CA ALA A 46 -15.31 13.11 11.95
C ALA A 46 -15.21 11.58 11.99
N LYS A 47 -15.30 10.96 13.19
CA LYS A 47 -15.34 9.50 13.33
C LYS A 47 -16.65 8.90 12.83
N LYS A 48 -17.76 9.62 12.96
CA LYS A 48 -19.10 9.16 12.56
C LYS A 48 -19.35 9.29 11.05
N HIS A 49 -18.82 10.34 10.41
CA HIS A 49 -19.15 10.68 9.03
C HIS A 49 -17.95 10.71 8.09
N LEU A 50 -16.88 11.43 8.46
CA LEU A 50 -15.73 11.65 7.56
C LEU A 50 -14.87 10.39 7.37
N ALA A 51 -14.42 9.77 8.46
CA ALA A 51 -13.57 8.59 8.41
C ALA A 51 -14.23 7.38 7.71
N PRO A 52 -15.52 7.06 7.97
CA PRO A 52 -16.22 6.01 7.22
C PRO A 52 -16.30 6.26 5.72
N ALA A 53 -16.59 7.51 5.31
CA ALA A 53 -16.66 7.88 3.90
C ALA A 53 -15.29 7.76 3.21
N ALA A 54 -14.22 8.25 3.84
CA ALA A 54 -12.86 8.09 3.33
C ALA A 54 -12.46 6.61 3.24
N LEU A 55 -12.83 5.79 4.24
CA LEU A 55 -12.54 4.34 4.25
C LEU A 55 -13.32 3.59 3.17
N TRP A 56 -14.48 4.09 2.74
CA TRP A 56 -15.20 3.52 1.60
C TRP A 56 -14.37 3.66 0.33
N TRP A 57 -14.00 4.89 -0.04
CA TRP A 57 -13.18 5.17 -1.22
C TRP A 57 -11.85 4.45 -1.20
N PHE A 58 -11.18 4.42 -0.05
CA PHE A 58 -9.93 3.70 0.15
C PHE A 58 -10.04 2.21 -0.19
N ARG A 59 -11.09 1.53 0.30
CA ARG A 59 -11.26 0.08 0.13
C ARG A 59 -11.59 -0.30 -1.31
N TRP A 60 -12.48 0.44 -1.96
CA TRP A 60 -12.85 0.14 -3.35
C TRP A 60 -11.80 0.60 -4.33
N GLY A 61 -11.13 1.73 -4.06
CA GLY A 61 -9.92 2.10 -4.79
C GLY A 61 -8.90 0.96 -4.76
N ALA A 62 -8.65 0.37 -3.59
CA ALA A 62 -7.75 -0.78 -3.46
C ALA A 62 -8.21 -2.00 -4.27
N LEU A 63 -9.50 -2.37 -4.17
CA LEU A 63 -10.04 -3.52 -4.89
C LEU A 63 -9.94 -3.35 -6.40
N PHE A 64 -10.40 -2.22 -6.94
CA PHE A 64 -10.40 -2.02 -8.39
C PHE A 64 -8.98 -1.83 -8.94
N THR A 65 -8.06 -1.24 -8.17
CA THR A 65 -6.62 -1.25 -8.53
C THR A 65 -6.10 -2.67 -8.62
N PHE A 66 -6.39 -3.52 -7.63
CA PHE A 66 -5.94 -4.91 -7.61
C PHE A 66 -6.53 -5.71 -8.79
N LEU A 67 -7.84 -5.61 -9.05
CA LEU A 67 -8.49 -6.34 -10.14
C LEU A 67 -7.96 -5.93 -11.51
N THR A 68 -7.82 -4.63 -11.76
CA THR A 68 -7.26 -4.13 -13.02
C THR A 68 -5.78 -4.52 -13.16
N GLY A 69 -5.01 -4.49 -12.06
CA GLY A 69 -3.61 -4.92 -12.04
C GLY A 69 -3.45 -6.41 -12.31
N ALA A 70 -4.29 -7.26 -11.70
CA ALA A 70 -4.31 -8.70 -11.92
C ALA A 70 -4.70 -9.05 -13.37
N TYR A 71 -5.64 -8.31 -13.95
CA TYR A 71 -5.97 -8.44 -15.38
C TYR A 71 -4.77 -8.09 -16.26
N LEU A 72 -4.11 -6.95 -16.02
CA LEU A 72 -2.91 -6.56 -16.78
C LEU A 72 -1.76 -7.56 -16.60
N TRP A 73 -1.59 -8.11 -15.41
CA TRP A 73 -0.60 -9.15 -15.14
C TRP A 73 -0.85 -10.40 -16.00
N TYR A 74 -2.11 -10.82 -16.10
CA TYR A 74 -2.53 -11.96 -16.91
C TYR A 74 -2.36 -11.71 -18.42
N THR A 75 -2.82 -10.56 -18.93
CA THR A 75 -2.85 -10.31 -20.39
C THR A 75 -1.51 -9.93 -20.97
N LEU A 76 -0.63 -9.28 -20.19
CA LEU A 76 0.68 -8.85 -20.68
C LEU A 76 1.74 -9.96 -20.69
N GLY A 77 1.34 -11.20 -20.41
CA GLY A 77 2.14 -12.41 -20.64
C GLY A 77 3.48 -12.43 -19.91
N GLY A 78 3.64 -11.63 -18.86
CA GLY A 78 4.87 -11.57 -18.11
C GLY A 78 6.07 -11.00 -18.84
N GLY A 79 5.92 -9.80 -19.41
CA GLY A 79 7.02 -8.83 -19.48
C GLY A 79 7.50 -8.40 -18.09
N PHE A 80 7.79 -9.36 -17.22
CA PHE A 80 8.15 -9.22 -15.83
C PHE A 80 9.65 -9.05 -15.74
N ASN A 81 10.03 -7.94 -15.17
CA ASN A 81 11.32 -7.82 -14.54
C ASN A 81 11.21 -7.87 -13.02
N ASN A 82 12.36 -7.98 -12.37
CA ASN A 82 12.42 -8.08 -10.92
C ASN A 82 11.74 -6.88 -10.22
N TYR A 83 11.75 -5.70 -10.85
CA TYR A 83 11.07 -4.50 -10.34
C TYR A 83 9.55 -4.65 -10.26
N ILE A 84 8.89 -5.08 -11.34
CA ILE A 84 7.44 -5.24 -11.32
C ILE A 84 7.02 -6.44 -10.45
N ALA A 85 7.85 -7.48 -10.34
CA ALA A 85 7.57 -8.61 -9.45
C ALA A 85 7.54 -8.17 -7.97
N VAL A 86 8.54 -7.41 -7.53
CA VAL A 86 8.58 -6.85 -6.16
C VAL A 86 7.45 -5.84 -5.96
N GLY A 87 7.20 -4.96 -6.93
CA GLY A 87 6.12 -3.98 -6.88
C GLY A 87 4.74 -4.64 -6.78
N ALA A 88 4.47 -5.67 -7.58
CA ALA A 88 3.22 -6.43 -7.55
C ALA A 88 3.02 -7.17 -6.22
N LEU A 89 4.09 -7.75 -5.65
CA LEU A 89 4.02 -8.35 -4.31
C LEU A 89 3.62 -7.31 -3.26
N MET A 90 4.33 -6.17 -3.20
CA MET A 90 4.00 -5.09 -2.27
C MET A 90 2.56 -4.60 -2.44
N GLY A 91 2.13 -4.34 -3.68
CA GLY A 91 0.75 -3.92 -3.98
C GLY A 91 -0.30 -4.96 -3.55
N THR A 92 -0.02 -6.24 -3.74
CA THR A 92 -0.90 -7.34 -3.33
C THR A 92 -1.03 -7.41 -1.81
N LEU A 93 0.09 -7.39 -1.09
CA LEU A 93 0.10 -7.40 0.38
C LEU A 93 -0.61 -6.16 0.94
N MET A 94 -0.37 -4.99 0.33
CA MET A 94 -1.08 -3.77 0.68
C MET A 94 -2.59 -3.92 0.53
N PHE A 95 -3.07 -4.50 -0.57
CA PHE A 95 -4.50 -4.76 -0.80
C PHE A 95 -5.07 -5.72 0.25
N LEU A 96 -4.35 -6.81 0.55
CA LEU A 96 -4.74 -7.75 1.60
C LEU A 96 -4.81 -7.09 2.97
N ASN A 97 -3.88 -6.19 3.29
CA ASN A 97 -3.92 -5.37 4.50
C ASN A 97 -5.17 -4.50 4.57
N VAL A 98 -5.58 -3.87 3.46
CA VAL A 98 -6.79 -3.03 3.41
C VAL A 98 -8.03 -3.82 3.84
N TRP A 99 -8.25 -4.97 3.20
CA TRP A 99 -9.48 -5.74 3.39
C TRP A 99 -9.44 -6.71 4.58
N GLY A 100 -8.27 -7.28 4.86
CA GLY A 100 -8.06 -8.28 5.90
C GLY A 100 -7.73 -7.71 7.28
N ILE A 101 -6.98 -6.60 7.36
CA ILE A 101 -6.53 -6.04 8.65
C ILE A 101 -7.16 -4.69 8.92
N ILE A 102 -6.98 -3.71 8.04
CA ILE A 102 -7.38 -2.32 8.26
C ILE A 102 -8.90 -2.24 8.40
N TRP A 103 -9.66 -2.76 7.43
CA TRP A 103 -11.12 -2.62 7.44
C TRP A 103 -11.81 -3.29 8.64
N PRO A 104 -11.53 -4.56 9.00
CA PRO A 104 -12.14 -5.18 10.17
C PRO A 104 -11.85 -4.43 11.47
N ASN A 105 -10.60 -3.98 11.66
CA ASN A 105 -10.18 -3.25 12.85
C ASN A 105 -10.73 -1.82 12.90
N GLN A 106 -10.84 -1.14 11.76
CA GLN A 106 -11.45 0.19 11.68
C GLN A 106 -12.94 0.17 12.04
N LYS A 107 -13.67 -0.90 11.69
CA LYS A 107 -15.07 -1.06 12.14
C LYS A 107 -15.17 -1.06 13.67
N ILE A 108 -14.24 -1.70 14.37
CA ILE A 108 -14.21 -1.72 15.84
C ILE A 108 -13.76 -0.35 16.37
N ALA A 109 -12.68 0.21 15.84
CA ALA A 109 -12.13 1.49 16.28
C ALA A 109 -13.09 2.69 16.10
N LEU A 110 -14.01 2.60 15.14
CA LEU A 110 -15.03 3.59 14.86
C LEU A 110 -16.38 3.28 15.53
N GLY A 111 -16.48 2.23 16.34
CA GLY A 111 -17.70 1.87 17.07
C GLY A 111 -18.81 1.26 16.20
N MET A 112 -18.50 0.80 14.99
CA MET A 112 -19.45 0.08 14.13
C MET A 112 -19.61 -1.39 14.54
N LYS A 113 -18.65 -1.92 15.31
CA LYS A 113 -18.64 -3.25 15.89
C LYS A 113 -18.07 -3.19 17.30
N GLU A 114 -18.54 -4.09 18.16
CA GLU A 114 -18.02 -4.22 19.52
C GLU A 114 -16.58 -4.75 19.53
N GLY A 115 -15.80 -4.33 20.54
CA GLY A 115 -14.43 -4.76 20.76
C GLY A 115 -13.56 -3.66 21.37
N ASP A 116 -12.29 -3.98 21.62
CA ASP A 116 -11.31 -3.00 22.10
C ASP A 116 -10.92 -2.03 20.96
N ALA A 117 -11.54 -0.85 21.00
CA ALA A 117 -11.30 0.21 20.01
C ALA A 117 -9.85 0.70 19.99
N ALA A 118 -9.15 0.70 21.12
CA ALA A 118 -7.76 1.18 21.19
C ALA A 118 -6.81 0.17 20.55
N ALA A 119 -6.94 -1.11 20.90
CA ALA A 119 -6.14 -2.18 20.31
C ALA A 119 -6.42 -2.32 18.80
N ALA A 120 -7.69 -2.29 18.38
CA ALA A 120 -8.07 -2.36 16.98
C ALA A 120 -7.54 -1.14 16.19
N GLY A 121 -7.66 0.07 16.76
CA GLY A 121 -7.11 1.28 16.15
C GLY A 121 -5.60 1.21 15.95
N ALA A 122 -4.85 0.74 16.97
CA ALA A 122 -3.40 0.54 16.87
C ALA A 122 -3.04 -0.49 15.80
N LYS A 123 -3.81 -1.58 15.71
CA LYS A 123 -3.60 -2.64 14.73
C LYS A 123 -3.82 -2.16 13.29
N ALA A 124 -4.93 -1.46 13.05
CA ALA A 124 -5.22 -0.84 11.77
C ALA A 124 -4.16 0.19 11.38
N LEU A 125 -3.67 0.97 12.34
CA LEU A 125 -2.65 1.99 12.08
C LEU A 125 -1.30 1.37 11.72
N LEU A 126 -0.87 0.29 12.37
CA LEU A 126 0.36 -0.43 12.02
C LEU A 126 0.31 -0.92 10.56
N ALA A 127 -0.75 -1.63 10.17
CA ALA A 127 -0.93 -2.08 8.79
C ALA A 127 -0.98 -0.91 7.79
N SER A 128 -1.67 0.18 8.13
CA SER A 128 -1.73 1.40 7.31
C SER A 128 -0.36 2.08 7.13
N ARG A 129 0.48 2.06 8.18
CA ARG A 129 1.86 2.57 8.11
C ARG A 129 2.75 1.66 7.26
N THR A 130 2.61 0.34 7.36
CA THR A 130 3.31 -0.60 6.46
C THR A 130 2.88 -0.40 5.01
N ASN A 131 1.59 -0.19 4.74
CA ASN A 131 1.15 0.15 3.38
C ASN A 131 1.78 1.45 2.88
N THR A 132 1.93 2.46 3.75
CA THR A 132 2.60 3.71 3.39
C THR A 132 4.09 3.48 3.10
N LEU A 133 4.78 2.68 3.94
CA LEU A 133 6.16 2.25 3.72
C LEU A 133 6.33 1.59 2.35
N PHE A 134 5.44 0.68 1.97
CA PHE A 134 5.48 -0.01 0.68
C PHE A 134 5.07 0.85 -0.52
N SER A 135 4.27 1.89 -0.35
CA SER A 135 3.73 2.67 -1.47
C SER A 135 4.80 3.29 -2.40
N GLY A 136 5.88 3.84 -1.82
CA GLY A 136 7.00 4.41 -2.58
C GLY A 136 7.78 3.39 -3.42
N PRO A 137 8.36 2.33 -2.82
CA PRO A 137 9.07 1.29 -3.57
C PRO A 137 8.14 0.54 -4.55
N MET A 138 6.87 0.32 -4.20
CA MET A 138 5.90 -0.28 -5.12
C MET A 138 5.75 0.57 -6.39
N LEU A 139 5.58 1.89 -6.23
CA LEU A 139 5.48 2.82 -7.36
C LEU A 139 6.77 2.83 -8.19
N LEU A 140 7.93 2.78 -7.54
CA LEU A 140 9.21 2.63 -8.23
C LEU A 140 9.27 1.33 -9.04
N GLY A 141 8.74 0.22 -8.50
CA GLY A 141 8.65 -1.06 -9.21
C GLY A 141 7.80 -0.97 -10.47
N MET A 142 6.67 -0.25 -10.40
CA MET A 142 5.80 0.00 -11.56
C MET A 142 6.51 0.78 -12.67
N PHE A 143 7.18 1.89 -12.34
CA PHE A 143 7.90 2.70 -13.33
C PHE A 143 9.19 2.04 -13.83
N GLY A 144 9.95 1.41 -12.94
CA GLY A 144 11.18 0.70 -13.28
C GLY A 144 10.97 -0.39 -14.33
N SER A 145 9.77 -0.98 -14.36
CA SER A 145 9.40 -2.02 -15.33
C SER A 145 9.58 -1.64 -16.80
N LYS A 146 9.40 -0.36 -17.13
CA LYS A 146 9.44 0.14 -18.52
C LYS A 146 10.52 1.16 -18.79
N HIS A 147 11.15 1.71 -17.74
CA HIS A 147 12.10 2.81 -17.85
C HIS A 147 13.54 2.45 -17.44
N ILE A 148 13.76 1.29 -16.84
CA ILE A 148 15.11 0.77 -16.55
C ILE A 148 15.52 -0.18 -17.70
N PRO A 149 16.77 -0.11 -18.20
CA PRO A 149 17.23 -0.96 -19.30
C PRO A 149 16.93 -2.44 -19.08
N TYR A 150 16.36 -3.06 -20.12
CA TYR A 150 15.81 -4.42 -20.08
C TYR A 150 16.82 -5.49 -19.62
N ASP A 151 18.10 -5.32 -19.96
CA ASP A 151 19.17 -6.28 -19.64
C ASP A 151 19.51 -6.35 -18.14
N MET A 152 19.19 -5.32 -17.35
CA MET A 152 19.39 -5.32 -15.88
C MET A 152 18.23 -5.97 -15.12
N ALA A 153 17.22 -6.46 -15.83
CA ALA A 153 15.90 -6.69 -15.26
C ALA A 153 15.34 -8.09 -15.60
N GLN A 154 16.00 -8.85 -16.48
CA GLN A 154 15.56 -10.15 -16.95
C GLN A 154 16.07 -11.30 -16.06
N GLY A 155 15.16 -12.24 -15.75
CA GLY A 155 15.49 -13.49 -15.06
C GLY A 155 15.50 -13.39 -13.53
N THR A 156 15.36 -14.54 -12.89
CA THR A 156 15.39 -14.67 -11.43
C THR A 156 16.80 -14.37 -10.90
N SER A 157 16.96 -13.27 -10.16
CA SER A 157 18.26 -12.86 -9.58
C SER A 157 18.31 -13.09 -8.07
N THR A 158 19.52 -13.03 -7.49
CA THR A 158 19.69 -13.05 -6.03
C THR A 158 19.02 -11.81 -5.42
N GLY A 159 19.14 -10.66 -6.07
CA GLY A 159 18.48 -9.42 -5.67
C GLY A 159 16.96 -9.55 -5.58
N LEU A 160 16.31 -10.26 -6.51
CA LEU A 160 14.88 -10.55 -6.43
C LEU A 160 14.54 -11.28 -5.13
N TYR A 161 15.19 -12.42 -4.86
CA TYR A 161 14.89 -13.21 -3.66
C TYR A 161 15.13 -12.45 -2.35
N VAL A 162 16.22 -11.67 -2.29
CA VAL A 162 16.52 -10.81 -1.14
C VAL A 162 15.40 -9.79 -0.95
N MET A 163 14.95 -9.13 -2.01
CA MET A 163 13.85 -8.16 -1.89
C MET A 163 12.52 -8.80 -1.52
N LEU A 164 12.18 -9.97 -2.08
CA LEU A 164 10.96 -10.70 -1.69
C LEU A 164 11.00 -11.05 -0.20
N ALA A 165 12.14 -11.52 0.30
CA ALA A 165 12.31 -11.84 1.72
C ALA A 165 12.16 -10.59 2.60
N ILE A 166 12.77 -9.46 2.23
CA ILE A 166 12.62 -8.18 2.97
C ILE A 166 11.14 -7.76 3.03
N VAL A 167 10.43 -7.83 1.91
CA VAL A 167 9.00 -7.46 1.84
C VAL A 167 8.16 -8.35 2.75
N VAL A 168 8.37 -9.67 2.71
CA VAL A 168 7.64 -10.62 3.56
C VAL A 168 7.94 -10.38 5.04
N LEU A 169 9.18 -10.13 5.42
CA LEU A 169 9.54 -9.83 6.81
C LEU A 169 8.88 -8.55 7.32
N LEU A 170 8.83 -7.50 6.49
CA LEU A 170 8.15 -6.24 6.82
C LEU A 170 6.64 -6.42 6.95
N GLU A 171 6.05 -7.29 6.12
CA GLU A 171 4.64 -7.63 6.20
C GLU A 171 4.31 -8.46 7.45
N ILE A 172 5.17 -9.41 7.82
CA ILE A 172 5.05 -10.13 9.10
C ILE A 172 5.03 -9.13 10.27
N ASN A 173 5.89 -8.11 10.26
CA ASN A 173 5.84 -7.05 11.26
C ASN A 173 4.51 -6.27 11.24
N ALA A 174 3.85 -6.10 10.09
CA ALA A 174 2.50 -5.51 10.04
C ALA A 174 1.46 -6.37 10.79
N ILE A 175 1.63 -7.70 10.74
CA ILE A 175 0.71 -8.70 11.29
C ILE A 175 0.97 -9.02 12.78
N CYS A 176 2.19 -8.90 13.29
CA CYS A 176 2.45 -9.23 14.70
C CYS A 176 3.39 -8.27 15.44
N GLY A 177 3.95 -7.29 14.74
CA GLY A 177 5.03 -6.45 15.26
C GLY A 177 4.59 -5.08 15.78
N LYS A 178 5.49 -4.11 15.64
CA LYS A 178 5.36 -2.74 16.16
C LYS A 178 5.75 -1.72 15.09
N GLN A 179 5.35 -0.47 15.28
CA GLN A 179 5.59 0.60 14.29
C GLN A 179 7.06 1.01 14.16
N GLY A 180 7.84 0.90 15.24
CA GLY A 180 9.24 1.33 15.25
C GLY A 180 9.41 2.77 14.71
N PRO A 181 10.23 2.99 13.66
CA PRO A 181 10.44 4.33 13.09
C PRO A 181 9.18 4.93 12.45
N MET A 182 8.19 4.10 12.09
CA MET A 182 6.95 4.54 11.42
C MET A 182 5.90 5.11 12.39
N THR A 183 6.23 5.30 13.66
CA THR A 183 5.38 5.97 14.65
C THR A 183 5.08 7.43 14.26
N THR A 184 5.98 8.07 13.50
CA THR A 184 5.84 9.44 13.02
C THR A 184 5.62 9.50 11.52
N VAL A 185 5.01 10.59 11.04
CA VAL A 185 4.82 10.86 9.61
C VAL A 185 6.16 10.96 8.88
N LYS A 186 7.10 11.75 9.42
CA LYS A 186 8.45 11.88 8.86
C LYS A 186 9.15 10.52 8.81
N GLY A 187 9.04 9.74 9.89
CA GLY A 187 9.65 8.42 9.98
C GLY A 187 9.17 7.46 8.90
N VAL A 188 7.85 7.32 8.68
CA VAL A 188 7.34 6.43 7.63
C VAL A 188 7.70 6.90 6.21
N ILE A 189 7.72 8.22 5.97
CA ILE A 189 8.14 8.78 4.68
C ILE A 189 9.62 8.46 4.42
N THR A 190 10.49 8.73 5.39
CA THR A 190 11.91 8.41 5.30
C THR A 190 12.13 6.91 5.09
N SER A 191 11.45 6.05 5.86
CA SER A 191 11.56 4.60 5.70
C SER A 191 11.10 4.13 4.30
N SER A 192 10.05 4.73 3.74
CA SER A 192 9.59 4.40 2.37
C SER A 192 10.63 4.77 1.31
N ILE A 193 11.22 5.96 1.40
CA ILE A 193 12.26 6.42 0.48
C ILE A 193 13.52 5.54 0.61
N VAL A 194 13.93 5.23 1.84
CA VAL A 194 15.06 4.32 2.10
C VAL A 194 14.79 2.94 1.52
N LEU A 195 13.60 2.37 1.73
CA LEU A 195 13.25 1.07 1.15
C LEU A 195 13.23 1.10 -0.38
N ALA A 196 12.81 2.19 -1.00
CA ALA A 196 12.89 2.38 -2.46
C ALA A 196 14.34 2.42 -2.96
N ALA A 197 15.23 3.13 -2.26
CA ALA A 197 16.65 3.15 -2.59
C ALA A 197 17.31 1.78 -2.40
N VAL A 198 16.98 1.06 -1.31
CA VAL A 198 17.44 -0.31 -1.06
C VAL A 198 16.96 -1.23 -2.18
N MET A 199 15.68 -1.16 -2.57
CA MET A 199 15.15 -1.95 -3.67
C MET A 199 15.91 -1.69 -4.97
N ALA A 200 16.13 -0.42 -5.32
CA ALA A 200 16.87 -0.06 -6.53
C ALA A 200 18.30 -0.63 -6.50
N ALA A 201 19.02 -0.47 -5.39
CA ALA A 201 20.40 -0.94 -5.24
C ALA A 201 20.47 -2.47 -5.27
N VAL A 202 19.63 -3.17 -4.50
CA VAL A 202 19.61 -4.64 -4.42
C VAL A 202 19.27 -5.26 -5.77
N LEU A 203 18.28 -4.73 -6.48
CA LEU A 203 17.89 -5.25 -7.79
C LEU A 203 18.91 -4.94 -8.90
N SER A 204 19.73 -3.89 -8.74
CA SER A 204 20.74 -3.53 -9.74
C SER A 204 22.10 -4.20 -9.50
N CYS A 205 22.40 -4.58 -8.26
CA CYS A 205 23.72 -5.06 -7.86
C CYS A 205 23.80 -6.57 -7.58
N LEU A 206 22.67 -7.29 -7.48
CA LEU A 206 22.58 -8.71 -7.08
C LEU A 206 21.64 -9.54 -7.97
#